data_AF-A0A485D4R0-F1
#
_entry.id   AF-A0A485D4R0-F1
#
_cell.length_a   1.000
_cell.length_b   1.000
_cell.length_c   1.000
_cell.angle_alpha   90.00
_cell.angle_beta   90.00
_cell.angle_gamma   90.00
#
_symmetry.space_group_name_H-M   'P 1'
#
loop_
_entity.id
_entity.type
_entity.pdbx_description
1 polymer ?
#
loop_
_entity_poly.entity_id
_entity_poly.type
_entity_poly.pdbx_seq_one_letter_code
_entity_poly.pdbx_strand_id
1 'polypeptide(L)'
;MSAPVACKTAMYHDLMRTLKDKPFVLMESSPGQTCWQPTSKLKKTGMHILSSLQAVAHGADAVQYFQWRKSRGGIEKFHGSVIDHVGHLNTRTGREVSQLGEMLAALSSVVGTKTQARVAIIFDWGKPLGGERCGGARATAAFTMNKRWLITTVHSGSRALPSM
;
A
#
# COMPACT_ATOMS: atom_id res chain seq x y z
N MET A 1 -4.14 8.28 8.74
CA MET A 1 -3.83 8.58 7.33
C MET A 1 -4.98 9.43 6.84
N SER A 2 -4.71 10.58 6.23
CA SER A 2 -5.78 11.37 5.60
C SER A 2 -6.16 10.71 4.26
N ALA A 3 -7.37 10.96 3.77
CA ALA A 3 -7.83 10.39 2.50
C ALA A 3 -6.88 10.67 1.32
N PRO A 4 -6.32 11.89 1.14
CA PRO A 4 -5.37 12.15 0.05
C PRO A 4 -4.10 11.30 0.14
N VAL A 5 -3.58 11.06 1.35
CA VAL A 5 -2.40 10.22 1.56
C VAL A 5 -2.74 8.76 1.23
N ALA A 6 -3.91 8.28 1.66
CA ALA A 6 -4.36 6.92 1.36
C ALA A 6 -4.50 6.69 -0.15
N CYS A 7 -5.12 7.62 -0.88
CA CYS A 7 -5.26 7.52 -2.33
C CYS A 7 -3.91 7.56 -3.05
N LYS A 8 -3.00 8.43 -2.61
CA LYS A 8 -1.64 8.51 -3.17
C LYS A 8 -0.85 7.21 -2.93
N THR A 9 -0.93 6.65 -1.74
CA THR A 9 -0.30 5.36 -1.40
C THR A 9 -0.90 4.21 -2.22
N ALA A 10 -2.22 4.13 -2.35
CA ALA A 10 -2.91 3.18 -3.23
C ALA A 10 -2.41 3.26 -4.67
N MET A 11 -2.33 4.47 -5.23
CA MET A 11 -1.83 4.69 -6.59
C MET A 11 -0.41 4.15 -6.79
N TYR A 12 0.48 4.32 -5.80
CA TYR A 12 1.82 3.73 -5.89
C TYR A 12 1.79 2.21 -5.83
N HIS A 13 0.92 1.60 -5.04
CA HIS A 13 0.78 0.13 -5.04
C HIS A 13 0.25 -0.39 -6.38
N ASP A 14 -0.76 0.27 -6.96
CA ASP A 14 -1.26 -0.05 -8.31
C ASP A 14 -0.18 0.15 -9.39
N LEU A 15 0.67 1.16 -9.25
CA LEU A 15 1.83 1.31 -10.14
C LEU A 15 2.78 0.12 -9.97
N MET A 16 3.16 -0.24 -8.74
CA MET A 16 4.11 -1.33 -8.50
C MET A 16 3.61 -2.69 -9.02
N ARG A 17 2.32 -2.99 -8.91
CA ARG A 17 1.77 -4.26 -9.43
C ARG A 17 1.79 -4.33 -10.96
N THR A 18 1.69 -3.19 -11.65
CA THR A 18 1.60 -3.14 -13.13
C THR A 18 2.97 -3.18 -13.79
N LEU A 19 4.05 -2.75 -13.12
CA LEU A 19 5.41 -2.72 -13.68
C LEU A 19 5.92 -4.09 -14.17
N LYS A 20 5.50 -5.19 -13.53
CA LYS A 20 5.91 -6.56 -13.89
C LYS A 20 4.73 -7.50 -14.16
N ASP A 21 3.49 -6.98 -14.13
CA ASP A 21 2.24 -7.76 -14.13
C ASP A 21 2.27 -8.98 -13.17
N LYS A 22 2.83 -8.76 -11.98
CA LYS A 22 3.01 -9.76 -10.93
C LYS A 22 2.75 -9.11 -9.56
N PRO A 23 2.34 -9.90 -8.55
CA PRO A 23 2.34 -9.42 -7.18
C PRO A 23 3.69 -8.83 -6.79
N PHE A 24 3.67 -7.81 -5.94
CA PHE A 24 4.87 -7.09 -5.54
C PHE A 24 5.17 -7.31 -4.05
N VAL A 25 6.36 -6.87 -3.64
CA VAL A 25 6.77 -6.87 -2.24
C VAL A 25 6.83 -5.43 -1.76
N LEU A 26 6.07 -5.11 -0.70
CA LEU A 26 6.25 -3.87 0.04
C LEU A 26 7.47 -4.04 0.95
N MET A 27 8.64 -3.74 0.38
CA MET A 27 9.95 -3.97 1.02
C MET A 27 10.16 -3.11 2.27
N GLU A 28 9.74 -1.84 2.21
CA GLU A 28 9.98 -0.91 3.31
C GLU A 28 8.71 -0.15 3.66
N SER A 29 8.36 -0.26 4.93
CA SER A 29 7.37 0.59 5.58
C SER A 29 7.81 0.83 7.03
N SER A 30 7.24 1.82 7.70
CA SER A 30 7.49 2.06 9.14
C SER A 30 6.27 1.67 9.95
N PRO A 31 6.40 0.90 11.05
CA PRO A 31 5.29 0.66 11.96
C PRO A 31 5.01 1.87 12.87
N GLY A 32 5.93 2.85 12.91
CA GLY A 32 5.83 4.08 13.70
C GLY A 32 6.05 5.35 12.87
N GLN A 33 6.67 6.36 13.48
CA GLN A 33 7.12 7.58 12.79
C GLN A 33 8.30 7.30 11.85
N THR A 34 8.55 8.19 10.91
CA THR A 34 9.82 8.26 10.18
C THR A 34 10.79 9.17 10.92
N CYS A 35 11.99 9.41 10.38
CA CYS A 35 12.97 10.34 10.96
C CYS A 35 13.32 11.52 10.05
N TRP A 36 12.92 11.47 8.78
CA TRP A 36 13.36 12.38 7.73
C TRP A 36 12.31 13.44 7.34
N GLN A 37 11.08 13.34 7.88
CA GLN A 37 10.07 14.37 7.67
C GLN A 37 10.34 15.57 8.59
N PRO A 38 10.05 16.82 8.17
CA PRO A 38 10.20 18.00 9.02
C PRO A 38 9.47 17.87 10.36
N THR A 39 8.33 17.16 10.37
CA THR A 39 7.65 16.74 11.60
C THR A 39 7.19 15.31 11.44
N SER A 40 7.95 14.39 12.02
CA SER A 40 7.67 12.96 11.96
C SER A 40 6.66 12.57 13.05
N LYS A 41 5.37 12.64 12.72
CA LYS A 41 4.29 12.30 13.64
C LYS A 41 4.24 10.79 13.89
N LEU A 42 3.99 10.41 15.13
CA LEU A 42 3.67 9.03 15.48
C LEU A 42 2.39 8.61 14.75
N LYS A 43 2.40 7.40 14.18
CA LYS A 43 1.20 6.80 13.58
C LYS A 43 0.12 6.62 14.65
N LYS A 44 -1.12 6.92 14.28
CA LYS A 44 -2.31 6.60 15.10
C LYS A 44 -2.39 5.08 15.30
N THR A 45 -3.03 4.64 16.38
CA THR A 45 -3.32 3.23 16.66
C THR A 45 -3.95 2.55 15.44
N GLY A 46 -3.48 1.35 15.10
CA GLY A 46 -3.94 0.55 13.96
C GLY A 46 -3.55 1.09 12.57
N MET A 47 -2.92 2.25 12.48
CA MET A 47 -2.69 2.91 11.19
C MET A 47 -1.65 2.19 10.32
N HIS A 48 -0.65 1.56 10.93
CA HIS A 48 0.30 0.76 10.14
C HIS A 48 -0.35 -0.55 9.67
N ILE A 49 -1.21 -1.17 10.46
CA ILE A 49 -2.00 -2.35 10.06
C ILE A 49 -2.86 -2.00 8.84
N LEU A 50 -3.62 -0.90 8.90
CA LEU A 50 -4.43 -0.43 7.78
C LEU A 50 -3.59 -0.21 6.51
N SER A 51 -2.44 0.46 6.65
CA SER A 51 -1.54 0.70 5.51
C SER A 51 -0.94 -0.58 4.94
N SER A 52 -0.64 -1.56 5.79
CA SER A 52 -0.12 -2.86 5.38
C SER A 52 -1.18 -3.68 4.64
N LEU A 53 -2.42 -3.72 5.15
CA LEU A 53 -3.53 -4.40 4.48
C LEU A 53 -3.95 -3.70 3.19
N GLN A 54 -3.82 -2.37 3.11
CA GLN A 54 -3.99 -1.63 1.86
C GLN A 54 -3.00 -2.14 0.79
N ALA A 55 -1.73 -2.35 1.13
CA ALA A 55 -0.76 -2.89 0.18
C ALA A 55 -1.17 -4.29 -0.31
N VAL A 56 -1.61 -5.18 0.59
CA VAL A 56 -2.10 -6.53 0.23
C VAL A 56 -3.31 -6.45 -0.70
N ALA A 57 -4.29 -5.58 -0.40
CA ALA A 57 -5.47 -5.38 -1.25
C ALA A 57 -5.12 -4.91 -2.68
N HIS A 58 -4.00 -4.20 -2.84
CA HIS A 58 -3.48 -3.76 -4.12
C HIS A 58 -2.50 -4.76 -4.78
N GLY A 59 -2.34 -5.96 -4.22
CA GLY A 59 -1.56 -7.05 -4.81
C GLY A 59 -0.15 -7.21 -4.26
N ALA A 60 0.11 -6.79 -3.02
CA ALA A 60 1.36 -7.14 -2.33
C ALA A 60 1.28 -8.55 -1.71
N ASP A 61 2.23 -9.41 -2.03
CA ASP A 61 2.36 -10.75 -1.43
C ASP A 61 3.23 -10.75 -0.16
N ALA A 62 3.95 -9.65 0.08
CA ALA A 62 4.73 -9.49 1.30
C ALA A 62 4.73 -8.02 1.75
N VAL A 63 4.64 -7.84 3.06
CA VAL A 63 4.73 -6.54 3.73
C VAL A 63 5.83 -6.58 4.77
N GLN A 64 6.82 -5.72 4.59
CA GLN A 64 8.00 -5.66 5.42
C GLN A 64 8.17 -4.29 6.07
N TYR A 65 8.99 -4.27 7.13
CA TYR A 65 9.31 -3.07 7.89
C TYR A 65 10.79 -2.75 7.79
N PHE A 66 11.09 -1.49 7.51
CA PHE A 66 12.36 -0.89 7.88
C PHE A 66 12.18 -0.27 9.28
N GLN A 67 12.73 -0.82 10.35
CA GLN A 67 13.56 -2.03 10.46
C GLN A 67 13.09 -2.89 11.62
N TRP A 68 13.72 -4.06 11.81
CA TRP A 68 13.42 -4.97 12.91
C TRP A 68 13.68 -4.32 14.28
N ARG A 69 14.90 -3.83 14.52
CA ARG A 69 15.31 -3.22 15.79
C ARG A 69 15.86 -1.84 15.55
N LYS A 70 15.39 -0.88 16.32
CA LYS A 70 15.80 0.52 16.19
C LYS A 70 17.28 0.71 16.49
N SER A 71 17.98 1.41 15.61
CA SER A 71 19.42 1.72 15.77
C SER A 71 19.66 2.63 16.97
N ARG A 72 20.63 2.29 17.84
CA ARG A 72 21.02 3.10 19.01
C ARG A 72 21.71 4.43 18.67
N GLY A 73 22.26 4.54 17.46
CA GLY A 73 23.00 5.70 16.97
C GLY A 73 22.81 5.92 15.47
N GLY A 74 23.38 6.99 14.94
CA GLY A 74 23.28 7.36 13.52
C GLY A 74 22.10 8.28 13.19
N ILE A 75 21.91 8.51 11.89
CA ILE A 75 20.91 9.46 11.36
C ILE A 75 19.47 8.94 11.49
N GLU A 76 19.27 7.62 11.49
CA GLU A 76 17.94 6.99 11.54
C GLU A 76 17.53 6.47 12.93
N LYS A 77 18.28 6.81 13.99
CA LYS A 77 18.01 6.34 15.37
C LYS A 77 16.60 6.67 15.90
N PHE A 78 15.89 7.60 15.27
CA PHE A 78 14.52 7.97 15.63
C PHE A 78 13.45 7.35 14.73
N HIS A 79 13.85 6.63 13.67
CA HIS A 79 12.94 5.92 12.77
C HIS A 79 12.17 4.83 13.53
N GLY A 80 10.86 4.74 13.32
CA GLY A 80 10.02 3.68 13.89
C GLY A 80 10.51 2.31 13.46
N SER A 81 10.45 1.34 14.37
CA SER A 81 10.92 -0.03 14.15
C SER A 81 10.02 -1.00 14.89
N VAL A 82 10.12 -2.30 14.62
CA VAL A 82 9.32 -3.33 15.31
C VAL A 82 9.68 -3.39 16.79
N ILE A 83 10.98 -3.42 17.09
CA ILE A 83 11.54 -3.29 18.44
C ILE A 83 12.09 -1.88 18.61
N ASP A 84 11.48 -1.10 19.50
CA ASP A 84 11.93 0.25 19.86
C ASP A 84 13.15 0.20 20.80
N HIS A 85 13.66 1.37 21.20
CA HIS A 85 14.82 1.52 22.09
C HIS A 85 14.67 0.82 23.44
N VAL A 86 13.43 0.62 23.91
CA VAL A 86 13.15 -0.15 25.13
C VAL A 86 13.59 -1.62 25.02
N GLY A 87 13.76 -2.14 23.80
CA GLY A 87 14.40 -3.44 23.57
C GLY A 87 13.50 -4.66 23.66
N HIS A 88 12.19 -4.49 23.84
CA HIS A 88 11.22 -5.58 23.89
C HIS A 88 9.93 -5.29 23.09
N LEU A 89 9.19 -6.35 22.73
CA LEU A 89 7.94 -6.25 21.96
C LEU A 89 6.71 -5.81 22.78
N ASN A 90 6.81 -5.75 24.12
CA ASN A 90 5.70 -5.29 24.96
C ASN A 90 5.50 -3.76 24.90
N THR A 91 5.25 -3.26 23.69
CA THR A 91 4.89 -1.88 23.37
C THR A 91 3.63 -1.92 22.51
N ARG A 92 2.96 -0.77 22.33
CA ARG A 92 1.81 -0.69 21.40
C ARG A 92 2.19 -1.21 20.01
N THR A 93 3.29 -0.69 19.47
CA THR A 93 3.78 -1.07 18.13
C THR A 93 4.13 -2.54 18.04
N GLY A 94 4.83 -3.12 19.02
CA GLY A 94 5.17 -4.55 18.99
C GLY A 94 3.92 -5.45 19.03
N ARG A 95 2.91 -5.10 19.83
CA ARG A 95 1.62 -5.81 19.85
C ARG A 95 0.86 -5.68 18.53
N GLU A 96 0.79 -4.48 17.96
CA GLU A 96 0.11 -4.25 16.67
C GLU A 96 0.84 -4.95 15.50
N VAL A 97 2.18 -5.03 15.52
CA VAL A 97 2.95 -5.81 14.53
C VAL A 97 2.68 -7.31 14.68
N SER A 98 2.58 -7.82 15.91
CA SER A 98 2.24 -9.23 16.17
C SER A 98 0.83 -9.55 15.65
N GLN A 99 -0.14 -8.67 15.96
CA GLN A 99 -1.50 -8.76 15.44
C GLN A 99 -1.54 -8.76 13.91
N LEU A 100 -0.78 -7.88 13.24
CA LEU A 100 -0.68 -7.89 11.78
C LEU A 100 -0.13 -9.24 11.27
N GLY A 101 0.86 -9.82 11.94
CA GLY A 101 1.40 -11.12 11.58
C GLY A 101 0.33 -12.22 11.59
N GLU A 102 -0.52 -12.25 12.62
CA GLU A 102 -1.66 -13.17 12.72
C GLU A 102 -2.67 -12.93 11.59
N MET A 103 -3.01 -11.68 11.30
CA MET A 103 -3.93 -11.32 10.22
C MET A 103 -3.39 -11.74 8.84
N LEU A 104 -2.10 -11.56 8.60
CA LEU A 104 -1.46 -11.95 7.34
C LEU A 104 -1.40 -13.48 7.19
N ALA A 105 -1.15 -14.22 8.28
CA ALA A 105 -1.18 -15.68 8.27
C ALA A 105 -2.57 -16.22 7.88
N ALA A 106 -3.63 -15.58 8.38
CA ALA A 106 -5.02 -15.91 8.04
C ALA A 106 -5.38 -15.60 6.56
N LEU A 107 -4.60 -14.75 5.89
CA LEU A 107 -4.79 -14.36 4.49
C LEU A 107 -3.94 -15.18 3.50
N SER A 108 -3.36 -16.31 3.91
CA SER A 108 -2.52 -17.14 3.03
C SER A 108 -3.18 -17.55 1.69
N SER A 109 -4.52 -17.62 1.63
CA SER A 109 -5.26 -17.95 0.41
C SER A 109 -5.22 -16.86 -0.67
N VAL A 110 -4.84 -15.61 -0.34
CA VAL A 110 -4.78 -14.51 -1.33
C VAL A 110 -3.40 -14.37 -1.98
N VAL A 111 -2.40 -15.11 -1.52
CA VAL A 111 -1.04 -15.05 -2.06
C VAL A 111 -1.04 -15.47 -3.53
N GLY A 112 -0.39 -14.67 -4.38
CA GLY A 112 -0.31 -14.93 -5.82
C GLY A 112 -1.57 -14.56 -6.61
N THR A 113 -2.63 -14.10 -5.96
CA THR A 113 -3.84 -13.63 -6.65
C THR A 113 -3.60 -12.31 -7.38
N LYS A 114 -4.40 -12.03 -8.42
CA LYS A 114 -4.30 -10.80 -9.21
C LYS A 114 -5.55 -9.93 -9.02
N THR A 115 -5.33 -8.64 -8.80
CA THR A 115 -6.41 -7.63 -8.80
C THR A 115 -6.87 -7.34 -10.23
N GLN A 116 -8.15 -7.58 -10.51
CA GLN A 116 -8.80 -7.27 -11.79
C GLN A 116 -9.36 -5.84 -11.77
N ALA A 117 -8.82 -4.94 -12.61
CA ALA A 117 -9.26 -3.56 -12.70
C ALA A 117 -10.05 -3.32 -14.00
N ARG A 118 -11.22 -2.66 -13.90
CA ARG A 118 -12.04 -2.28 -15.05
C ARG A 118 -11.63 -0.96 -15.71
N VAL A 119 -10.86 -0.14 -14.99
CA VAL A 119 -10.42 1.19 -15.40
C VAL A 119 -8.92 1.27 -15.24
N ALA A 120 -8.24 1.93 -16.18
CA ALA A 120 -6.81 2.20 -16.13
C ALA A 120 -6.55 3.70 -15.96
N ILE A 121 -5.51 4.04 -15.22
CA ILE A 121 -4.96 5.39 -15.16
C ILE A 121 -3.56 5.30 -15.77
N ILE A 122 -3.30 6.09 -16.81
CA ILE A 122 -1.97 6.16 -17.40
C ILE A 122 -1.11 7.03 -16.50
N PHE A 123 -0.01 6.46 -16.08
CA PHE A 123 1.02 7.15 -15.35
C PHE A 123 2.21 7.37 -16.29
N ASP A 124 2.61 8.62 -16.49
CA ASP A 124 3.84 8.97 -17.19
C ASP A 124 4.82 9.63 -16.21
N TRP A 125 6.05 9.10 -16.18
CA TRP A 125 7.12 9.63 -15.34
C TRP A 125 7.64 10.96 -15.88
N GLY A 126 7.40 11.27 -17.16
CA GLY A 126 7.90 12.46 -17.84
C GLY A 126 9.44 12.46 -17.92
N LYS A 127 9.98 12.76 -19.09
CA LYS A 127 11.40 13.16 -19.19
C LYS A 127 11.44 14.68 -19.15
N PRO A 128 12.03 15.33 -18.13
CA PRO A 128 12.34 16.74 -18.23
C PRO A 128 13.34 16.93 -19.37
N LEU A 129 13.08 17.86 -20.28
CA LEU A 129 14.11 18.34 -21.20
C LEU A 129 15.15 19.09 -20.35
N GLY A 130 16.44 18.71 -20.44
CA GLY A 130 17.53 19.48 -19.84
C GLY A 130 18.25 18.90 -18.61
N GLY A 131 18.10 17.61 -18.28
CA GLY A 131 19.01 16.94 -17.32
C GLY A 131 18.86 17.33 -15.84
N GLU A 132 17.87 18.15 -15.47
CA GLU A 132 17.51 18.40 -14.07
C GLU A 132 16.53 17.34 -13.53
N ARG A 133 16.50 17.18 -12.20
CA ARG A 133 15.86 16.07 -11.46
C ARG A 133 14.45 15.75 -11.96
N CYS A 134 14.11 14.45 -11.97
CA CYS A 134 12.79 13.92 -12.33
C CYS A 134 11.65 14.77 -11.74
N GLY A 135 11.02 15.59 -12.59
CA GLY A 135 9.82 16.34 -12.27
C GLY A 135 8.65 15.42 -12.00
N GLY A 136 7.75 15.84 -11.12
CA GLY A 136 6.68 15.00 -10.57
C GLY A 136 5.80 14.31 -11.61
N ALA A 137 5.62 13.01 -11.40
CA ALA A 137 4.47 12.18 -11.76
C ALA A 137 3.27 12.93 -12.39
N ARG A 138 3.00 12.72 -13.68
CA ARG A 138 1.71 13.12 -14.29
C ARG A 138 0.85 11.87 -14.44
N ALA A 139 -0.27 11.83 -13.72
CA ALA A 139 -1.30 10.83 -13.89
C ALA A 139 -2.41 11.40 -14.78
N THR A 140 -2.70 10.73 -15.90
CA THR A 140 -3.82 11.04 -16.78
C THR A 140 -4.70 9.81 -16.84
N ALA A 141 -5.98 9.92 -16.46
CA ALA A 141 -6.90 8.80 -16.58
C ALA A 141 -7.10 8.44 -18.06
N ALA A 142 -6.80 7.21 -18.44
CA ALA A 142 -7.12 6.72 -19.79
C ALA A 142 -8.32 5.81 -19.69
N PHE A 143 -9.47 6.33 -20.10
CA PHE A 143 -10.66 5.53 -20.27
C PHE A 143 -10.53 4.73 -21.56
N THR A 144 -10.36 3.42 -21.45
CA THR A 144 -10.67 2.53 -22.57
C THR A 144 -12.18 2.45 -22.69
N MET A 145 -12.75 3.37 -23.46
CA MET A 145 -14.18 3.44 -23.73
C MET A 145 -14.55 2.33 -24.73
N ASN A 146 -14.82 1.12 -24.24
CA ASN A 146 -15.55 0.15 -25.06
C ASN A 146 -17.02 0.56 -25.02
N LYS A 147 -17.51 1.13 -26.13
CA LYS A 147 -18.86 1.67 -26.27
C LYS A 147 -19.89 0.56 -26.09
N ARG A 148 -20.42 0.39 -24.88
CA ARG A 148 -21.83 0.07 -24.64
C ARG A 148 -22.20 0.20 -23.16
N TRP A 149 -23.17 1.07 -22.92
CA TRP A 149 -23.96 1.25 -21.68
C TRP A 149 -23.38 2.19 -20.62
N LEU A 150 -23.81 3.45 -20.74
CA LEU A 150 -23.86 4.43 -19.67
C LEU A 150 -25.20 4.26 -18.93
N ILE A 151 -25.14 4.18 -17.60
CA ILE A 151 -26.22 4.37 -16.59
C ILE A 151 -27.34 3.31 -16.55
N THR A 152 -27.31 2.45 -15.52
CA THR A 152 -28.50 2.16 -14.69
C THR A 152 -28.10 1.45 -13.39
N THR A 153 -28.41 2.11 -12.27
CA THR A 153 -28.93 1.59 -10.99
C THR A 153 -28.53 0.14 -10.58
N VAL A 154 -27.73 -0.01 -9.52
CA VAL A 154 -27.64 -1.30 -8.80
C VAL A 154 -28.89 -1.43 -7.93
N HIS A 155 -29.95 -2.02 -8.51
CA HIS A 155 -30.94 -2.75 -7.72
C HIS A 155 -30.37 -4.13 -7.38
N SER A 156 -30.52 -4.56 -6.14
CA SER A 156 -30.25 -5.94 -5.76
C SER A 156 -31.25 -6.85 -6.45
N GLY A 157 -30.78 -7.85 -7.20
CA GLY A 157 -31.65 -8.80 -7.89
C GLY A 157 -30.88 -10.06 -8.25
N SER A 158 -30.98 -11.06 -7.38
CA SER A 158 -30.46 -12.39 -7.60
C SER A 158 -31.29 -13.17 -8.62
N ARG A 159 -30.58 -14.01 -9.41
CA ARG A 159 -30.99 -15.34 -9.91
C ARG A 159 -31.55 -15.42 -11.35
N ALA A 160 -30.82 -16.12 -12.21
CA ALA A 160 -31.34 -17.09 -13.18
C ALA A 160 -30.22 -18.07 -13.60
N LEU A 161 -30.46 -19.37 -13.40
CA LEU A 161 -29.69 -20.49 -13.94
C LEU A 161 -30.04 -20.67 -15.44
N PRO A 162 -29.14 -21.19 -16.30
CA PRO A 162 -29.53 -21.70 -17.60
C PRO A 162 -29.74 -23.22 -17.61
N SER A 163 -30.81 -23.62 -18.28
CA SER A 163 -31.17 -24.97 -18.70
C SER A 163 -30.28 -25.49 -19.82
N MET A 164 -29.83 -26.74 -19.70
CA MET A 164 -29.91 -27.80 -20.72
C MET A 164 -29.94 -29.14 -19.99
#